data_AF-A0A7S0QUU7-F1
#
_entry.id   AF-A0A7S0QUU7-F1
#
_cell.length_a   1.000
_cell.length_b   1.000
_cell.length_c   1.000
_cell.angle_alpha   90.00
_cell.angle_beta   90.00
_cell.angle_gamma   90.00
#
_symmetry.space_group_name_H-M   'P 1'
#
loop_
_entity.id
_entity.type
_entity.pdbx_description
1 polymer ?
#
loop_
_entity_poly.entity_id
_entity_poly.type
_entity_poly.pdbx_seq_one_letter_code
_entity_poly.pdbx_strand_id
1 'polypeptide(L)'
;KTNYRALHDTVEAALVGRDDVSLLSLLRPHKGAFLDLFKEFKVKGGEGSESRKHVKGGSVTSRDGKTFSLTKIAVQTALELSEQLNLDEIIAVELMIATDAERGSHNAAQFQKIAGGIYLDERRSLLCILQALLKAQIFGLPPSKTPHKPSMGQEVEAFLHDILGDVGPDGVSLVRK
;
A
#
# COMPACT_ATOMS: atom_id res chain seq x y z
N LYS A 1 3.67 -8.90 -7.35
CA LYS A 1 3.77 -8.18 -6.05
C LYS A 1 4.34 -6.81 -6.36
N THR A 2 3.68 -5.73 -5.95
CA THR A 2 4.09 -4.37 -6.32
C THR A 2 5.12 -3.86 -5.33
N ASN A 3 6.30 -3.48 -5.82
CA ASN A 3 7.28 -2.76 -5.01
C ASN A 3 6.98 -1.26 -5.13
N TYR A 4 6.39 -0.66 -4.09
CA TYR A 4 6.01 0.76 -4.14
C TYR A 4 7.21 1.71 -4.24
N ARG A 5 8.42 1.25 -3.89
CA ARG A 5 9.66 2.01 -4.13
C ARG A 5 9.90 2.21 -5.62
N ALA A 6 9.82 1.11 -6.39
CA ALA A 6 9.96 1.17 -7.85
C ALA A 6 8.84 1.99 -8.49
N LEU A 7 7.60 1.86 -7.97
CA LEU A 7 6.48 2.70 -8.41
C LEU A 7 6.77 4.18 -8.19
N HIS A 8 7.29 4.55 -7.02
CA HIS A 8 7.66 5.93 -6.69
C HIS A 8 8.69 6.48 -7.67
N ASP A 9 9.77 5.73 -7.93
CA ASP A 9 10.81 6.15 -8.85
C ASP A 9 10.27 6.37 -10.27
N THR A 10 9.38 5.49 -10.76
CA THR A 10 8.72 5.65 -12.06
C THR A 10 7.80 6.87 -12.11
N VAL A 11 7.03 7.12 -11.04
CA VAL A 11 6.14 8.29 -10.98
C VAL A 11 6.94 9.58 -10.96
N GLU A 12 8.00 9.67 -10.15
CA GLU A 12 8.87 10.85 -10.16
C GLU A 12 9.49 11.07 -11.54
N ALA A 13 10.00 10.01 -12.18
CA ALA A 13 10.55 10.08 -13.53
C ALA A 13 9.52 10.58 -14.55
N ALA A 14 8.29 10.08 -14.52
CA ALA A 14 7.21 10.53 -15.38
C ALA A 14 6.83 12.01 -15.13
N LEU A 15 6.73 12.43 -13.87
CA LEU A 15 6.37 13.81 -13.51
C LEU A 15 7.42 14.84 -13.91
N VAL A 16 8.70 14.46 -14.00
CA VAL A 16 9.76 15.32 -14.56
C VAL A 16 9.98 15.12 -16.07
N GLY A 17 9.15 14.29 -16.72
CA GLY A 17 9.21 13.98 -18.14
C GLY A 17 10.52 13.30 -18.56
N ARG A 18 11.04 12.41 -17.70
CA ARG A 18 12.11 11.46 -18.06
C ARG A 18 11.54 10.19 -18.69
N ASP A 19 10.34 9.80 -18.27
CA ASP A 19 9.66 8.58 -18.74
C ASP A 19 8.32 8.94 -19.39
N ASP A 20 8.03 8.33 -20.54
CA ASP A 20 6.75 8.50 -21.23
C ASP A 20 5.76 7.39 -20.87
N VAL A 21 5.24 7.43 -19.63
CA VAL A 21 4.29 6.45 -19.09
C VAL A 21 2.96 7.14 -18.78
N SER A 22 1.84 6.46 -19.04
CA SER A 22 0.53 6.91 -18.54
C SER A 22 0.46 6.70 -17.03
N LEU A 23 0.41 7.79 -16.27
CA LEU A 23 0.28 7.77 -14.82
C LEU A 23 -1.03 7.11 -14.39
N LEU A 24 -2.14 7.35 -15.09
CA LEU A 24 -3.41 6.70 -14.75
C LEU A 24 -3.31 5.18 -14.86
N SER A 25 -2.73 4.68 -15.95
CA SER A 25 -2.57 3.23 -16.17
C SER A 25 -1.64 2.59 -15.13
N LEU A 26 -0.62 3.34 -14.70
CA LEU A 26 0.35 2.92 -13.69
C LEU A 26 -0.23 2.91 -12.27
N LEU A 27 -1.02 3.93 -11.92
CA LEU A 27 -1.45 4.18 -10.54
C LEU A 27 -2.80 3.54 -10.19
N ARG A 28 -3.72 3.43 -11.15
CA ARG A 28 -5.07 2.89 -10.92
C ARG A 28 -5.10 1.48 -10.31
N PRO A 29 -4.23 0.53 -10.71
CA PRO A 29 -4.15 -0.79 -10.06
C PRO A 29 -3.79 -0.72 -8.57
N HIS A 30 -3.25 0.41 -8.10
CA HIS A 30 -2.81 0.61 -6.72
C HIS A 30 -3.73 1.53 -5.92
N LYS A 31 -4.88 1.96 -6.47
CA LYS A 31 -5.85 2.85 -5.80
C LYS A 31 -6.15 2.40 -4.36
N GLY A 32 -6.42 1.11 -4.15
CA GLY A 32 -6.71 0.55 -2.83
C GLY A 32 -5.60 0.81 -1.80
N ALA A 33 -4.33 0.75 -2.20
CA ALA A 33 -3.20 1.01 -1.32
C ALA A 33 -3.08 2.48 -0.91
N PHE A 34 -3.46 3.42 -1.81
CA PHE A 34 -3.54 4.83 -1.46
C PHE A 34 -4.71 5.12 -0.51
N LEU A 35 -5.88 4.50 -0.73
CA LEU A 35 -7.00 4.62 0.20
C LEU A 35 -6.66 4.07 1.59
N ASP A 36 -5.86 3.00 1.65
CA ASP A 36 -5.33 2.44 2.91
C ASP A 36 -4.35 3.38 3.65
N LEU A 37 -3.88 4.48 3.03
CA LEU A 37 -3.14 5.52 3.76
C LEU A 37 -4.04 6.33 4.68
N PHE A 38 -5.28 6.57 4.26
CA PHE A 38 -6.24 7.46 4.92
C PHE A 38 -7.15 6.73 5.92
N LYS A 39 -7.26 5.40 5.82
CA LYS A 39 -7.98 4.62 6.81
C LYS A 39 -7.28 4.80 8.15
N GLU A 40 -8.00 5.33 9.15
CA GLU A 40 -7.60 5.12 10.52
C GLU A 40 -7.47 3.61 10.73
N PHE A 41 -6.29 3.15 11.15
CA PHE A 41 -6.13 1.81 11.70
C PHE A 41 -6.85 1.76 13.07
N LYS A 42 -8.16 2.03 13.08
CA LYS A 42 -9.03 1.51 14.13
C LYS A 42 -8.98 0.01 13.92
N VAL A 43 -8.14 -0.63 14.71
CA VAL A 43 -8.01 -2.08 14.81
C VAL A 43 -9.41 -2.66 14.91
N LYS A 44 -9.91 -3.21 13.80
CA LYS A 44 -10.99 -4.20 13.84
C LYS A 44 -10.45 -5.57 14.25
N GLY A 45 -9.12 -5.71 14.40
CA GLY A 45 -8.37 -6.87 14.90
C GLY A 45 -8.28 -6.92 16.42
N GLY A 46 -9.42 -7.06 17.10
CA GLY A 46 -9.45 -7.36 18.54
C GLY A 46 -9.40 -8.87 18.79
N GLU A 47 -9.25 -9.27 20.06
CA GLU A 47 -9.56 -10.64 20.48
C GLU A 47 -11.02 -10.98 20.11
N GLY A 48 -11.22 -11.59 18.93
CA GLY A 48 -12.55 -11.90 18.41
C GLY A 48 -12.81 -11.51 16.95
N SER A 49 -11.89 -10.80 16.28
CA SER A 49 -12.03 -10.48 14.85
C SER A 49 -12.09 -11.76 14.00
N GLU A 50 -12.87 -11.73 12.90
CA GLU A 50 -12.89 -12.85 11.94
C GLU A 50 -11.50 -13.07 11.33
N SER A 51 -10.75 -11.99 11.06
CA SER A 51 -9.35 -12.04 10.65
C SER A 51 -8.50 -12.87 11.62
N ARG A 52 -8.60 -12.62 12.93
CA ARG A 52 -7.86 -13.35 13.96
C ARG A 52 -8.29 -14.81 14.07
N LYS A 53 -9.57 -15.12 13.87
CA LYS A 53 -10.07 -16.51 13.81
C LYS A 53 -9.48 -17.26 12.62
N HIS A 54 -9.47 -16.66 11.43
CA HIS A 54 -8.89 -17.26 10.23
C HIS A 54 -7.37 -17.50 10.39
N VAL A 55 -6.65 -16.50 10.93
CA VAL A 55 -5.22 -16.64 11.20
C VAL A 55 -4.94 -17.73 12.24
N LYS A 56 -5.66 -17.75 13.37
CA LYS A 56 -5.52 -18.83 14.38
C LYS A 56 -5.89 -20.21 13.83
N GLY A 57 -6.86 -20.27 12.92
CA GLY A 57 -7.28 -21.49 12.23
C GLY A 57 -6.28 -21.99 11.18
N GLY A 58 -5.23 -21.23 10.88
CA GLY A 58 -4.15 -21.64 9.97
C GLY A 58 -4.53 -21.61 8.50
N SER A 59 -5.69 -21.07 8.12
CA SER A 59 -6.13 -20.94 6.74
C SER A 59 -6.63 -19.52 6.50
N VAL A 60 -5.86 -18.76 5.71
CA VAL A 60 -6.07 -17.33 5.51
C VAL A 60 -6.24 -17.05 4.03
N THR A 61 -7.30 -16.33 3.67
CA THR A 61 -7.48 -15.80 2.31
C THR A 61 -7.07 -14.34 2.30
N SER A 62 -6.07 -14.00 1.48
CA SER A 62 -5.59 -12.64 1.28
C SER A 62 -6.60 -11.77 0.55
N ARG A 63 -6.34 -10.47 0.52
CA ARG A 63 -7.19 -9.48 -0.18
C ARG A 63 -7.18 -9.66 -1.69
N ASP A 64 -6.16 -10.29 -2.27
CA ASP A 64 -6.12 -10.69 -3.68
C ASP A 64 -6.76 -12.06 -3.94
N GLY A 65 -7.45 -12.65 -2.95
CA GLY A 65 -8.23 -13.87 -3.07
C GLY A 65 -7.42 -15.16 -3.02
N LYS A 66 -6.13 -15.10 -2.68
CA LYS A 66 -5.28 -16.29 -2.56
C LYS A 66 -5.38 -16.87 -1.16
N THR A 67 -5.55 -18.18 -1.07
CA THR A 67 -5.60 -18.88 0.22
C THR A 67 -4.24 -19.47 0.57
N PHE A 68 -3.81 -19.25 1.81
CA PHE A 68 -2.55 -19.72 2.37
C PHE A 68 -2.81 -20.61 3.57
N SER A 69 -2.10 -21.74 3.61
CA SER A 69 -2.00 -22.58 4.81
C SER A 69 -0.83 -22.09 5.65
N LEU A 70 -1.07 -21.77 6.91
CA LEU A 70 -0.07 -21.25 7.84
C LEU A 70 0.39 -22.34 8.81
N THR A 71 1.70 -22.39 9.07
CA THR A 71 2.25 -23.19 10.16
C THR A 71 1.99 -22.51 11.50
N LYS A 72 2.09 -23.25 12.60
CA LYS A 72 1.93 -22.67 13.96
C LYS A 72 2.88 -21.49 14.21
N ILE A 73 4.11 -21.56 13.68
CA ILE A 73 5.10 -20.48 13.79
C ILE A 73 4.63 -19.26 13.00
N ALA A 74 4.20 -19.45 11.75
CA ALA A 74 3.70 -18.37 10.90
C ALA A 74 2.46 -17.68 11.49
N VAL A 75 1.54 -18.45 12.10
CA VAL A 75 0.39 -17.90 12.83
C VAL A 75 0.86 -16.98 13.96
N GLN A 76 1.80 -17.45 14.80
CA GLN A 76 2.30 -16.66 15.92
C GLN A 76 2.99 -15.37 15.44
N THR A 77 3.86 -15.47 14.43
CA THR A 77 4.56 -14.31 13.86
C THR A 77 3.59 -13.29 13.25
N ALA A 78 2.55 -13.73 12.56
CA ALA A 78 1.55 -12.83 11.99
C ALA A 78 0.75 -12.08 13.08
N LEU A 79 0.36 -12.77 14.16
CA LEU A 79 -0.33 -12.14 15.29
C LEU A 79 0.55 -11.11 15.99
N GLU A 80 1.83 -11.43 16.23
CA GLU A 80 2.79 -10.50 16.83
C GLU A 80 3.02 -9.26 15.94
N LEU A 81 3.14 -9.45 14.63
CA LEU A 81 3.23 -8.34 13.67
C LEU A 81 1.97 -7.47 13.69
N SER A 82 0.81 -8.10 13.76
CA SER A 82 -0.49 -7.42 13.87
C SER A 82 -0.52 -6.50 15.09
N GLU A 83 -0.10 -7.03 16.24
CA GLU A 83 -0.06 -6.27 17.50
C GLU A 83 0.99 -5.17 17.47
N GLN A 84 2.21 -5.47 17.01
CA GLN A 84 3.32 -4.52 16.99
C GLN A 84 3.06 -3.34 16.05
N LEU A 85 2.49 -3.60 14.88
CA LEU A 85 2.24 -2.60 13.84
C LEU A 85 0.80 -2.08 13.84
N ASN A 86 -0.02 -2.56 14.78
CA ASN A 86 -1.43 -2.19 14.91
C ASN A 86 -2.23 -2.42 13.60
N LEU A 87 -2.00 -3.58 12.97
CA LEU A 87 -2.58 -3.99 11.69
C LEU A 87 -3.72 -4.99 11.88
N ASP A 88 -4.53 -5.17 10.83
CA ASP A 88 -5.42 -6.34 10.71
C ASP A 88 -4.58 -7.60 10.50
N GLU A 89 -5.02 -8.72 11.08
CA GLU A 89 -4.24 -9.96 11.08
C GLU A 89 -4.01 -10.53 9.67
N ILE A 90 -4.92 -10.31 8.71
CA ILE A 90 -4.72 -10.74 7.31
C ILE A 90 -3.63 -9.91 6.64
N ILE A 91 -3.60 -8.60 6.91
CA ILE A 91 -2.55 -7.70 6.40
C ILE A 91 -1.20 -8.10 6.99
N ALA A 92 -1.15 -8.48 8.27
CA ALA A 92 0.07 -8.96 8.91
C ALA A 92 0.58 -10.27 8.27
N VAL A 93 -0.32 -11.18 7.87
CA VAL A 93 0.03 -12.39 7.10
C VAL A 93 0.58 -12.04 5.72
N GLU A 94 -0.08 -11.11 5.00
CA GLU A 94 0.42 -10.65 3.69
C GLU A 94 1.82 -10.04 3.81
N LEU A 95 2.05 -9.21 4.84
CA LEU A 95 3.35 -8.60 5.14
C LEU A 95 4.40 -9.66 5.49
N MET A 96 4.04 -10.68 6.27
CA MET A 96 4.92 -11.79 6.58
C MET A 96 5.33 -12.55 5.31
N ILE A 97 4.38 -13.01 4.50
CA ILE A 97 4.67 -13.70 3.24
C ILE A 97 5.53 -12.81 2.32
N ALA A 98 5.21 -11.51 2.28
CA ALA A 98 5.96 -10.52 1.56
C ALA A 98 7.43 -10.41 2.02
N THR A 99 7.66 -10.45 3.32
CA THR A 99 8.99 -10.34 3.94
C THR A 99 9.81 -11.60 3.71
N ASP A 100 9.20 -12.77 3.83
CA ASP A 100 9.85 -14.06 3.57
C ASP A 100 10.34 -14.14 2.12
N ALA A 101 9.49 -13.75 1.16
CA ALA A 101 9.85 -13.72 -0.25
C ALA A 101 10.98 -12.72 -0.59
N GLU A 102 11.13 -11.63 0.16
CA GLU A 102 12.17 -10.60 -0.11
C GLU A 102 13.51 -10.94 0.57
N ARG A 103 13.49 -11.53 1.77
CA ARG A 103 14.69 -11.62 2.63
C ARG A 103 15.01 -13.02 3.17
N GLY A 104 14.10 -13.99 3.04
CA GLY A 104 14.33 -15.38 3.46
C GLY A 104 14.80 -15.55 4.90
N SER A 105 14.32 -14.72 5.84
CA SER A 105 14.85 -14.71 7.21
C SER A 105 14.24 -15.83 8.06
N HIS A 106 15.09 -16.62 8.71
CA HIS A 106 14.69 -17.72 9.59
C HIS A 106 14.69 -17.37 11.09
N ASN A 107 15.03 -16.13 11.46
CA ASN A 107 15.01 -15.67 12.86
C ASN A 107 13.81 -14.76 13.11
N ALA A 108 12.87 -15.21 13.95
CA ALA A 108 11.61 -14.50 14.23
C ALA A 108 11.79 -13.05 14.68
N ALA A 109 12.76 -12.75 15.56
CA ALA A 109 12.96 -11.39 16.07
C ALA A 109 13.57 -10.46 15.00
N GLN A 110 14.42 -10.98 14.12
CA GLN A 110 14.93 -10.21 12.98
C GLN A 110 13.86 -10.05 11.91
N PHE A 111 13.06 -11.09 11.68
CA PHE A 111 11.96 -11.08 10.74
C PHE A 111 10.97 -9.96 11.03
N GLN A 112 10.55 -9.81 12.29
CA GLN A 112 9.64 -8.74 12.70
C GLN A 112 10.19 -7.34 12.40
N LYS A 113 11.47 -7.09 12.69
CA LYS A 113 12.14 -5.81 12.39
C LYS A 113 12.21 -5.55 10.89
N ILE A 114 12.53 -6.57 10.10
CA ILE A 114 12.59 -6.46 8.64
C ILE A 114 11.19 -6.19 8.07
N ALA A 115 10.18 -6.95 8.50
CA ALA A 115 8.79 -6.78 8.09
C ALA A 115 8.27 -5.37 8.40
N GLY A 116 8.50 -4.89 9.63
CA GLY A 116 8.16 -3.52 10.01
C GLY A 116 8.88 -2.46 9.16
N GLY A 117 10.16 -2.68 8.86
CA GLY A 117 10.93 -1.81 7.96
C GLY A 117 10.36 -1.78 6.55
N ILE A 118 10.04 -2.93 5.97
CA ILE A 118 9.41 -3.04 4.63
C ILE A 118 8.07 -2.32 4.63
N TYR A 119 7.22 -2.57 5.62
CA TYR A 119 5.90 -1.96 5.73
C TYR A 119 5.97 -0.42 5.79
N LEU A 120 6.85 0.12 6.63
CA LEU A 120 6.99 1.58 6.76
C LEU A 120 7.59 2.21 5.50
N ASP A 121 8.54 1.53 4.84
CA ASP A 121 9.16 2.01 3.61
C ASP A 121 8.18 2.01 2.42
N GLU A 122 7.33 0.98 2.34
CA GLU A 122 6.24 0.92 1.36
C GLU A 122 5.23 2.06 1.56
N ARG A 123 4.80 2.32 2.81
CA ARG A 123 3.90 3.44 3.12
C ARG A 123 4.54 4.79 2.84
N ARG A 124 5.82 4.95 3.19
CA ARG A 124 6.61 6.15 2.85
C ARG A 124 6.60 6.40 1.36
N SER A 125 6.83 5.37 0.56
CA SER A 125 6.84 5.47 -0.91
C SER A 125 5.49 5.92 -1.47
N LEU A 126 4.38 5.36 -0.96
CA LEU A 126 3.02 5.78 -1.33
C LEU A 126 2.72 7.24 -0.94
N LEU A 127 3.15 7.68 0.26
CA LEU A 127 3.00 9.08 0.70
C LEU A 127 3.83 10.04 -0.17
N CYS A 128 5.05 9.66 -0.54
CA CYS A 128 5.89 10.45 -1.44
C CYS A 128 5.26 10.59 -2.83
N ILE A 129 4.68 9.51 -3.38
CA ILE A 129 3.92 9.56 -4.63
C ILE A 129 2.76 10.56 -4.51
N LEU A 130 1.92 10.42 -3.47
CA LEU A 130 0.77 11.31 -3.27
C LEU A 130 1.22 12.77 -3.14
N GLN A 131 2.29 13.04 -2.39
CA GLN A 131 2.86 14.37 -2.24
C GLN A 131 3.34 14.92 -3.59
N ALA A 132 4.00 14.11 -4.42
CA ALA A 132 4.49 14.52 -5.74
C ALA A 132 3.33 14.88 -6.67
N LEU A 133 2.25 14.08 -6.68
CA LEU A 133 1.05 14.36 -7.46
C LEU A 133 0.36 15.65 -7.02
N LEU A 134 0.21 15.87 -5.70
CA LEU A 134 -0.36 17.12 -5.16
C LEU A 134 0.50 18.34 -5.52
N LYS A 135 1.83 18.22 -5.44
CA LYS A 135 2.74 19.29 -5.88
C LYS A 135 2.56 19.60 -7.37
N ALA A 136 2.47 18.58 -8.21
CA ALA A 136 2.24 18.74 -9.65
C ALA A 136 0.89 19.43 -9.94
N GLN A 137 -0.15 19.13 -9.15
CA GLN A 137 -1.46 19.79 -9.29
C GLN A 137 -1.43 21.27 -8.89
N ILE A 138 -0.73 21.62 -7.80
CA ILE A 138 -0.72 22.97 -7.24
C ILE A 138 0.27 23.89 -7.98
N PHE A 139 1.48 23.40 -8.22
CA PHE A 139 2.57 24.20 -8.79
C PHE A 139 2.75 24.00 -10.29
N GLY A 140 1.95 23.11 -10.89
CA GLY A 140 2.15 22.65 -12.25
C GLY A 140 3.28 21.62 -12.36
N LEU A 141 3.39 21.03 -13.55
CA LEU A 141 4.48 20.11 -13.85
C LEU A 141 5.80 20.89 -14.00
N PRO A 142 6.92 20.37 -13.47
CA PRO A 142 8.21 21.00 -13.64
C PRO A 142 8.61 21.05 -15.12
N PRO A 143 9.44 22.04 -15.51
CA PRO A 143 9.96 22.14 -16.86
C PRO A 143 10.74 20.87 -17.19
N SER A 144 10.34 20.20 -18.27
CA SER A 144 10.93 18.94 -18.70
C SER A 144 11.79 19.12 -19.96
N LYS A 145 12.79 18.26 -20.09
CA LYS A 145 13.61 18.14 -21.30
C LYS A 145 12.83 17.52 -22.46
N THR A 146 11.77 16.77 -22.16
CA THR A 146 10.82 16.25 -23.15
C THR A 146 9.45 16.88 -22.89
N PRO A 147 8.68 17.22 -23.94
CA PRO A 147 7.34 17.73 -23.72
C PRO A 147 6.50 16.65 -23.02
N HIS A 148 5.94 17.01 -21.86
CA HIS A 148 4.94 16.17 -21.19
C HIS A 148 3.81 15.85 -22.16
N LYS A 149 3.25 14.64 -22.05
CA LYS A 149 1.99 14.35 -22.74
C LYS A 149 0.97 15.44 -22.38
N PRO A 150 0.22 15.98 -23.35
CA PRO A 150 -0.78 17.01 -23.08
C PRO A 150 -1.84 16.56 -22.05
N SER A 151 -1.98 15.25 -21.82
CA SER A 151 -2.85 14.66 -20.81
C SER A 151 -2.26 14.54 -19.40
N MET A 152 -0.96 14.78 -19.18
CA MET A 152 -0.31 14.43 -17.90
C MET A 152 -0.95 15.14 -16.69
N GLY A 153 -1.24 16.44 -16.82
CA GLY A 153 -1.97 17.19 -15.79
C GLY A 153 -3.38 16.63 -15.54
N GLN A 154 -4.09 16.26 -16.61
CA GLN A 154 -5.42 15.66 -16.52
C GLN A 154 -5.38 14.27 -15.87
N GLU A 155 -4.32 13.49 -16.11
CA GLU A 155 -4.11 12.18 -15.49
C GLU A 155 -3.85 12.30 -13.98
N VAL A 156 -3.03 13.27 -13.57
CA VAL A 156 -2.80 13.60 -12.15
C VAL A 156 -4.10 14.03 -11.48
N GLU A 157 -4.82 14.98 -12.08
CA GLU A 157 -6.09 15.48 -11.57
C GLU A 157 -7.13 14.37 -11.43
N ALA A 158 -7.31 13.55 -12.47
CA ALA A 158 -8.26 12.45 -12.48
C ALA A 158 -7.97 11.43 -11.37
N PHE A 159 -6.69 11.07 -11.16
CA PHE A 159 -6.32 10.14 -10.11
C PHE A 159 -6.50 10.72 -8.70
N LEU A 160 -6.10 11.98 -8.49
CA LEU A 160 -6.28 12.67 -7.21
C LEU A 160 -7.76 12.82 -6.85
N HIS A 161 -8.60 13.18 -7.82
CA HIS A 161 -10.05 13.25 -7.62
C HIS A 161 -10.63 11.87 -7.27
N ASP A 162 -10.15 10.81 -7.91
CA ASP A 162 -10.60 9.43 -7.64
C ASP A 162 -10.20 8.93 -6.25
N ILE A 163 -9.06 9.34 -5.70
CA ILE A 163 -8.64 9.00 -4.34
C ILE A 163 -9.30 9.91 -3.31
N LEU A 164 -9.16 11.23 -3.46
CA LEU A 164 -9.61 12.20 -2.47
C LEU A 164 -11.13 12.33 -2.44
N GLY A 165 -11.80 12.11 -3.57
CA GLY A 165 -13.27 12.07 -3.63
C GLY A 165 -13.86 10.88 -2.87
N ASP A 166 -13.13 9.78 -2.76
CA ASP A 166 -13.51 8.60 -1.97
C ASP A 166 -13.16 8.75 -0.48
N VAL A 167 -12.34 9.74 -0.12
CA VAL A 167 -12.04 10.10 1.28
C VAL A 167 -13.01 11.21 1.68
N GLY A 168 -14.22 10.84 2.10
CA GLY A 168 -15.24 11.80 2.56
C GLY A 168 -14.77 12.69 3.72
N PRO A 169 -15.51 13.78 4.05
CA PRO A 169 -15.10 14.82 5.01
C PRO A 169 -14.83 14.32 6.44
N ASP A 170 -15.34 13.14 6.80
CA ASP A 170 -15.14 12.52 8.12
C ASP A 170 -13.99 11.49 8.15
N GLY A 171 -13.14 11.43 7.12
CA GLY A 171 -12.06 10.44 7.00
C GLY A 171 -12.53 9.00 6.74
N VAL A 172 -13.85 8.77 6.70
CA VAL A 172 -14.47 7.51 6.32
C VAL A 172 -15.69 7.81 5.44
N SER A 173 -15.56 7.58 4.13
CA SER A 173 -16.73 7.24 3.32
C SER A 173 -16.35 6.25 2.22
N LEU A 174 -16.15 5.00 2.65
CA LEU A 174 -16.38 3.85 1.79
C LEU A 174 -17.87 3.85 1.43
N VAL A 175 -18.23 4.22 0.21
CA VAL A 175 -19.26 3.60 -0.65
C VAL A 175 -19.55 4.53 -1.83
N ARG A 176 -19.27 4.04 -3.05
CA ARG A 176 -20.34 3.89 -4.04
C ARG A 176 -20.29 2.47 -4.59
N LYS A 177 -21.47 1.83 -4.51
CA LYS A 177 -21.78 0.45 -4.91
C LYS A 177 -21.43 0.18 -6.36
#